data_AF-A0A7M2Y4E2-F1
#
_entry.id   AF-A0A7M2Y4E2-F1
#
_cell.length_a   1.000
_cell.length_b   1.000
_cell.length_c   1.000
_cell.angle_alpha   90.00
_cell.angle_beta   90.00
_cell.angle_gamma   90.00
#
_symmetry.space_group_name_H-M   'P 1'
#
loop_
_entity.id
_entity.type
_entity.pdbx_description
1 polymer ?
#
loop_
_entity_poly.entity_id
_entity_poly.type
_entity_poly.pdbx_seq_one_letter_code
_entity_poly.pdbx_strand_id
1 'polypeptide(L)'
;MMTKYYYEVDIFTTTFEKDENETKPFRHIEKFEDENLSKAREEAEEYYNEKVVGIDTSTYIFPFASPEDFNMGENSAISIDFSLVECYDGQEIRHSLIEPDEAEETTAIENYLFSE
;
A
#
# COMPACT_ATOMS: atom_id res chain seq x y z
N MET A 1 -2.17 -28.57 -2.25
CA MET A 1 -2.04 -27.31 -1.49
C MET A 1 -2.74 -26.24 -2.31
N MET A 2 -3.53 -25.38 -1.66
CA MET A 2 -4.36 -24.39 -2.34
C MET A 2 -3.65 -23.04 -2.20
N THR A 3 -3.27 -22.44 -3.32
CA THR A 3 -2.79 -21.05 -3.36
C THR A 3 -3.97 -20.14 -3.07
N LYS A 4 -3.79 -19.16 -2.18
CA LYS A 4 -4.80 -18.13 -1.89
C LYS A 4 -4.25 -16.78 -2.33
N TYR A 5 -5.11 -15.94 -2.89
CA TYR A 5 -4.79 -14.57 -3.26
C TYR A 5 -5.66 -13.60 -2.47
N TYR A 6 -5.11 -12.44 -2.15
CA TYR A 6 -5.84 -11.31 -1.56
C TYR A 6 -5.14 -9.99 -1.91
N TYR A 7 -5.79 -8.86 -1.68
CA TYR A 7 -5.19 -7.54 -1.91
C TYR A 7 -4.81 -6.85 -0.61
N GLU A 8 -3.72 -6.09 -0.63
CA GLU A 8 -3.18 -5.41 0.54
C GLU A 8 -2.88 -3.94 0.20
N VAL A 9 -3.28 -3.03 1.09
CA VAL A 9 -2.82 -1.63 1.06
C VAL A 9 -1.99 -1.38 2.31
N ASP A 10 -0.72 -1.01 2.11
CA ASP A 10 0.24 -0.73 3.18
C ASP A 10 0.56 0.76 3.23
N ILE A 11 0.23 1.39 4.36
CA ILE A 11 0.48 2.80 4.62
C ILE A 11 1.58 2.89 5.66
N PHE A 12 2.70 3.48 5.29
CA PHE A 12 3.82 3.72 6.18
C PHE A 12 4.10 5.22 6.31
N THR A 13 4.30 5.69 7.53
CA THR A 13 4.65 7.07 7.83
C THR A 13 5.79 7.11 8.85
N THR A 14 6.80 7.94 8.62
CA THR A 14 7.96 8.04 9.52
C THR A 14 8.61 9.43 9.49
N THR A 15 9.16 9.82 10.63
CA THR A 15 10.09 10.95 10.79
C THR A 15 11.55 10.47 10.92
N PHE A 16 11.79 9.17 10.72
CA PHE A 16 13.08 8.50 10.93
C PHE A 16 13.65 8.71 12.33
N GLU A 17 12.77 8.82 13.34
CA GLU A 17 13.14 9.06 14.74
C GLU A 17 13.95 10.36 14.93
N LYS A 18 13.76 11.35 14.03
CA LYS A 18 14.42 12.66 14.10
C LYS A 18 13.51 13.78 14.58
N ASP A 19 12.22 13.53 14.72
CA ASP A 19 11.29 14.47 15.35
C ASP A 19 11.45 14.44 16.88
N GLU A 20 11.69 15.60 17.47
CA GLU A 20 11.83 15.79 18.92
C GLU A 20 10.52 15.54 19.69
N ASN A 21 9.37 15.51 18.99
CA ASN A 21 8.07 15.19 19.57
C ASN A 21 7.77 13.67 19.63
N GLU A 22 8.75 12.82 19.31
CA GLU A 22 8.66 11.35 19.35
C GLU A 22 7.49 10.78 18.52
N THR A 23 7.17 11.36 17.36
CA THR A 23 6.19 10.75 16.46
C THR A 23 6.78 9.43 15.93
N LYS A 24 6.39 8.32 16.55
CA LYS A 24 6.86 6.98 16.19
C LYS A 24 6.42 6.65 14.76
N PRO A 25 7.21 5.85 14.03
CA PRO A 25 6.78 5.32 12.76
C PRO A 25 5.41 4.65 12.90
N PHE A 26 4.49 5.01 12.02
CA PHE A 26 3.18 4.43 11.92
C PHE A 26 3.14 3.53 10.69
N ARG A 27 2.64 2.32 10.86
CA ARG A 27 2.36 1.41 9.74
C ARG A 27 0.96 0.86 9.91
N HIS A 28 0.17 0.92 8.85
CA HIS A 28 -1.16 0.34 8.80
C HIS A 28 -1.29 -0.47 7.52
N ILE A 29 -1.65 -1.74 7.68
CA ILE A 29 -1.86 -2.68 6.60
C ILE A 29 -3.33 -3.06 6.64
N GLU A 30 -4.04 -2.80 5.55
CA GLU A 30 -5.42 -3.23 5.36
C GLU A 30 -5.46 -4.37 4.33
N LYS A 31 -6.13 -5.47 4.69
CA LYS A 31 -6.20 -6.68 3.86
C LYS A 31 -7.62 -6.87 3.34
N PHE A 32 -7.74 -7.04 2.02
CA PHE A 32 -9.00 -7.23 1.32
C PHE A 32 -9.06 -8.69 0.83
N GLU A 33 -9.74 -9.53 1.60
CA GLU A 33 -9.96 -10.93 1.28
C GLU A 33 -11.42 -11.15 0.87
N ASP A 34 -11.65 -11.69 -0.34
CA ASP A 34 -12.98 -12.07 -0.82
C ASP A 34 -12.86 -13.36 -1.65
N GLU A 35 -13.92 -14.16 -1.70
CA GLU A 35 -14.01 -15.32 -2.61
C GLU A 35 -14.00 -14.86 -4.08
N ASN A 36 -14.55 -13.68 -4.35
CA ASN A 36 -14.45 -13.00 -5.62
C ASN A 36 -13.26 -12.03 -5.60
N LEU A 37 -12.12 -12.48 -6.15
CA LEU A 37 -10.89 -11.70 -6.19
C LEU A 37 -11.05 -10.36 -6.91
N SER A 38 -11.88 -10.26 -7.95
CA SER A 38 -12.14 -8.99 -8.63
C SER A 38 -12.86 -7.98 -7.72
N LYS A 39 -13.75 -8.46 -6.84
CA LYS A 39 -14.41 -7.60 -5.85
C LYS A 39 -13.43 -7.11 -4.79
N ALA A 40 -12.54 -8.00 -4.30
CA ALA A 40 -11.47 -7.60 -3.38
C ALA A 40 -10.54 -6.53 -4.02
N ARG A 41 -10.24 -6.67 -5.31
CA ARG A 41 -9.45 -5.69 -6.08
C ARG A 41 -10.12 -4.32 -6.07
N GLU A 42 -11.41 -4.26 -6.40
CA GLU A 42 -12.19 -3.01 -6.47
C GLU A 42 -12.23 -2.31 -5.10
N GLU A 43 -12.50 -3.06 -4.03
CA GLU A 43 -12.54 -2.52 -2.66
C GLU A 43 -11.16 -1.99 -2.21
N ALA A 44 -10.08 -2.72 -2.52
CA ALA A 44 -8.71 -2.31 -2.21
C ALA A 44 -8.29 -1.07 -3.01
N GLU A 45 -8.66 -1.00 -4.30
CA GLU A 45 -8.40 0.15 -5.16
C GLU A 45 -9.17 1.40 -4.70
N GLU A 46 -10.44 1.25 -4.30
CA GLU A 46 -11.23 2.34 -3.72
C GLU A 46 -10.55 2.88 -2.45
N TYR A 47 -10.15 1.98 -1.54
CA TYR A 47 -9.45 2.35 -0.32
C TYR A 47 -8.12 3.05 -0.61
N TYR A 48 -7.29 2.50 -1.51
CA TYR A 48 -6.02 3.10 -1.92
C TYR A 48 -6.23 4.52 -2.45
N ASN A 49 -7.17 4.70 -3.38
CA ASN A 49 -7.48 6.01 -3.97
C ASN A 49 -8.00 7.00 -2.92
N GLU A 50 -8.83 6.56 -1.97
CA GLU A 50 -9.28 7.39 -0.85
C GLU A 50 -8.10 7.89 0.00
N LYS A 51 -7.10 7.03 0.27
CA LYS A 51 -5.93 7.41 1.07
C LYS A 51 -4.98 8.32 0.31
N VAL A 52 -4.75 8.08 -0.98
CA VAL A 52 -3.94 8.97 -1.84
C VAL A 52 -4.56 10.36 -1.91
N VAL A 53 -5.86 10.46 -2.21
CA VAL A 53 -6.59 11.75 -2.22
C VAL A 53 -6.62 12.37 -0.82
N GLY A 54 -6.74 11.55 0.22
CA GLY A 54 -6.70 11.97 1.62
C GLY A 54 -5.36 12.62 1.99
N ILE A 55 -4.23 12.14 1.49
CA ILE A 55 -2.92 12.80 1.69
C ILE A 55 -2.94 14.20 1.07
N ASP A 56 -3.45 14.32 -0.16
CA ASP A 56 -3.48 15.61 -0.88
C ASP A 56 -4.48 16.61 -0.27
N THR A 57 -5.50 16.14 0.45
CA THR A 57 -6.63 16.97 0.90
C THR A 57 -6.73 17.16 2.42
N SER A 58 -6.05 16.36 3.22
CA SER A 58 -6.26 16.38 4.68
C SER A 58 -5.19 17.15 5.44
N THR A 59 -5.69 17.78 6.51
CA THR A 59 -4.93 18.40 7.60
C THR A 59 -4.27 17.31 8.48
N TYR A 60 -3.43 16.44 7.93
CA TYR A 60 -2.67 15.51 8.77
C TYR A 60 -1.73 16.28 9.71
N ILE A 61 -1.58 15.74 10.92
CA ILE A 61 -0.79 16.31 12.00
C ILE A 61 0.70 16.09 11.69
N PHE A 62 1.43 17.22 11.64
CA PHE A 62 2.87 17.43 11.38
C PHE A 62 3.33 17.32 9.92
N PRO A 63 4.09 18.30 9.42
CA PRO A 63 4.02 18.68 8.02
C PRO A 63 4.52 17.54 7.12
N PHE A 64 3.73 17.21 6.10
CA PHE A 64 4.20 16.45 4.95
C PHE A 64 4.85 17.41 3.97
N ALA A 65 5.99 17.01 3.42
CA ALA A 65 6.67 17.75 2.38
C ALA A 65 6.80 16.88 1.14
N SER A 66 6.77 17.53 -0.02
CA SER A 66 7.14 16.86 -1.28
C SER A 66 8.56 16.29 -1.16
N PRO A 67 8.96 15.29 -1.98
CA PRO A 67 10.35 14.80 -1.97
C PRO A 67 11.39 15.92 -2.14
N GLU A 68 11.05 16.99 -2.87
CA GLU A 68 11.93 18.14 -3.10
C GLU A 68 12.06 19.06 -1.87
N ASP A 69 11.04 19.07 -1.00
CA ASP A 69 10.95 19.91 0.20
C ASP A 69 11.16 19.11 1.51
N PHE A 70 11.47 17.81 1.39
CA PHE A 70 11.66 16.94 2.55
C PHE A 70 12.88 17.37 3.37
N ASN A 71 12.66 17.59 4.66
CA ASN A 71 13.67 17.95 5.63
C ASN A 71 13.55 17.03 6.85
N MET A 72 14.55 16.18 7.00
CA MET A 72 14.58 15.13 8.00
C MET A 72 14.49 15.71 9.42
N GLY A 73 13.46 15.30 10.18
CA GLY A 73 13.20 15.80 11.53
C GLY A 73 12.29 17.01 11.61
N GLU A 74 11.95 17.64 10.47
CA GLU A 74 10.95 18.71 10.40
C GLU A 74 9.64 18.23 9.78
N ASN A 75 9.71 17.31 8.81
CA ASN A 75 8.55 16.76 8.11
C ASN A 75 8.59 15.22 8.03
N SER A 76 7.43 14.63 7.76
CA SER A 76 7.24 13.17 7.68
C SER A 76 7.36 12.67 6.25
N ALA A 77 7.93 11.48 6.08
CA ALA A 77 7.84 10.71 4.85
C ALA A 77 6.61 9.79 4.94
N ILE A 78 5.88 9.67 3.83
CA ILE A 78 4.77 8.73 3.67
C ILE A 78 4.99 7.85 2.45
N SER A 79 4.60 6.61 2.58
CA SER A 79 4.49 5.65 1.48
C SER A 79 3.14 4.97 1.60
N ILE A 80 2.43 4.85 0.48
CA ILE A 80 1.26 4.00 0.34
C ILE A 80 1.60 3.02 -0.78
N ASP A 81 1.57 1.73 -0.48
CA ASP A 81 1.69 0.67 -1.47
C ASP A 81 0.36 -0.07 -1.64
N PHE A 82 0.13 -0.58 -2.84
CA PHE A 82 -1.01 -1.41 -3.19
C PHE A 82 -0.50 -2.66 -3.90
N SER A 83 -0.78 -3.83 -3.33
CA SER A 83 -0.18 -5.09 -3.74
C SER A 83 -1.22 -6.21 -3.87
N LEU A 84 -1.01 -7.09 -4.86
CA LEU A 84 -1.60 -8.44 -4.88
C LEU A 84 -0.72 -9.36 -4.04
N VAL A 85 -1.30 -10.07 -3.08
CA VAL A 85 -0.57 -11.01 -2.23
C VAL A 85 -0.90 -12.45 -2.59
N GLU A 86 0.13 -13.21 -2.93
CA GLU A 86 0.08 -14.65 -3.16
C GLU A 86 0.51 -15.40 -1.90
N CYS A 87 -0.36 -16.27 -1.41
CA CYS A 87 -0.10 -17.16 -0.27
C CYS A 87 0.09 -18.60 -0.74
N TYR A 88 1.32 -19.10 -0.62
CA TYR A 88 1.65 -20.49 -0.94
C TYR A 88 2.60 -21.09 0.10
N ASP A 89 2.27 -22.28 0.62
CA ASP A 89 3.07 -23.02 1.59
C ASP A 89 3.51 -22.20 2.83
N GLY A 90 2.62 -21.34 3.33
CA GLY A 90 2.88 -20.46 4.47
C GLY A 90 3.79 -19.27 4.17
N GLN A 91 4.13 -19.04 2.90
CA GLN A 91 4.86 -17.87 2.43
C GLN A 91 3.89 -16.88 1.79
N GLU A 92 4.10 -15.58 2.06
CA GLU A 92 3.42 -14.47 1.40
C GLU A 92 4.41 -13.82 0.43
N ILE A 93 4.02 -13.74 -0.84
CA ILE A 93 4.74 -12.98 -1.87
C ILE A 93 3.85 -11.78 -2.24
N ARG A 94 4.40 -10.57 -2.17
CA ARG A 94 3.72 -9.33 -2.55
C ARG A 94 4.15 -8.97 -3.97
N HIS A 95 3.18 -8.63 -4.79
CA HIS A 95 3.36 -8.17 -6.17
C HIS A 95 2.77 -6.76 -6.25
N SER A 96 3.61 -5.72 -6.39
CA SER A 96 3.11 -4.34 -6.38
C SER A 96 2.29 -4.03 -7.64
N LEU A 97 1.21 -3.27 -7.47
CA LEU A 97 0.33 -2.78 -8.53
C LEU A 97 0.67 -1.34 -8.96
N ILE A 98 1.55 -0.66 -8.22
CA ILE A 98 1.86 0.76 -8.41
C ILE A 98 3.32 1.01 -8.78
N GLU A 99 4.23 0.08 -8.45
CA GLU A 99 5.61 0.17 -8.90
C GLU A 99 5.69 -0.14 -10.40
N PRO A 100 6.20 0.78 -11.25
CA PRO A 100 6.08 0.64 -12.71
C PRO A 100 6.66 -0.66 -13.29
N ASP A 101 7.77 -1.14 -12.72
CA ASP A 101 8.46 -2.34 -13.20
C ASP A 101 7.75 -3.63 -12.73
N GLU A 102 7.08 -3.62 -11.56
CA GLU A 102 6.34 -4.77 -11.03
C GLU A 102 4.89 -4.81 -11.52
N ALA A 103 4.27 -3.65 -11.75
CA ALA A 103 2.85 -3.54 -12.08
C ALA A 103 2.50 -4.27 -13.39
N GLU A 104 3.39 -4.30 -14.38
CA GLU A 104 3.18 -5.04 -15.63
C GLU A 104 3.12 -6.56 -15.37
N GLU A 105 4.02 -7.08 -14.53
CA GLU A 105 4.05 -8.49 -14.15
C GLU A 105 2.82 -8.84 -13.30
N THR A 106 2.48 -8.01 -12.31
CA THR A 106 1.29 -8.20 -11.47
C THR A 106 0.01 -8.20 -12.29
N THR A 107 -0.11 -7.28 -13.26
CA THR A 107 -1.27 -7.24 -14.18
C THR A 107 -1.40 -8.53 -14.99
N ALA A 108 -0.29 -9.14 -15.40
CA ALA A 108 -0.33 -10.44 -16.09
C ALA A 108 -0.85 -11.56 -15.18
N ILE A 109 -0.48 -11.56 -13.90
CA ILE A 109 -1.00 -12.48 -12.88
C ILE A 109 -2.51 -12.28 -12.69
N GLU A 110 -2.96 -11.03 -12.52
CA GLU A 110 -4.39 -10.71 -12.38
C GLU A 110 -5.21 -11.22 -13.57
N ASN A 111 -4.74 -11.00 -14.79
CA ASN A 111 -5.43 -11.46 -16.00
C ASN A 111 -5.56 -12.98 -16.07
N TYR A 112 -4.55 -13.72 -15.59
CA TYR A 112 -4.63 -15.17 -15.49
C TYR A 112 -5.70 -15.58 -14.48
N LEU A 113 -5.65 -15.01 -13.26
CA LEU A 113 -6.56 -15.34 -12.16
C LEU A 113 -8.02 -15.00 -12.48
N PHE A 114 -8.27 -13.92 -13.21
CA PHE A 114 -9.64 -13.53 -13.61
C PHE A 114 -10.17 -14.30 -14.82
N SER A 115 -9.33 -15.12 -15.47
CA SER A 115 -9.73 -15.94 -16.62
C SER A 115 -10.17 -17.37 -16.24
N GLU A 116 -9.90 -17.79 -15.01
CA GLU A 116 -10.32 -19.09 -14.43
C GLU A 116 -11.70 -19.02 -13.78
#